data_AF-A0A0M8V4G3-F1
#
_entry.id   AF-A0A0M8V4G3-F1
#
_cell.length_a   1.000
_cell.length_b   1.000
_cell.length_c   1.000
_cell.angle_alpha   90.00
_cell.angle_beta   90.00
_cell.angle_gamma   90.00
#
_symmetry.space_group_name_H-M   'P 1'
#
loop_
_entity.id
_entity.type
_entity.pdbx_description
1 polymer ?
#
loop_
_entity_poly.entity_id
_entity_poly.type
_entity_poly.pdbx_seq_one_letter_code
_entity_poly.pdbx_strand_id
1 'polypeptide(L)'
;MSAIRLLVLGAVRQHGRAHGYQVRNDLEYWGAHEWSNAKPGSIYHALKQMAKQGLLIAHEIAPSTAGGPPRTEYEITEAGTEECFRLVREALTSYDQKMDVKSAAIGFMVELPRAEAVALLKERIRGIEAWRASVTEHYVPEGGPEQVGHIGEIMNLWIHTADAEAEWTQGLIARIEGGAYTFAGEGEPFVGVLAEGQENPYASGEQHPDDWR
;
A
#
# COMPACT_ATOMS: atom_id res chain seq x y z
N MET A 1 -6.57 -7.30 5.46
CA MET A 1 -5.90 -6.99 4.18
C MET A 1 -4.40 -7.24 4.29
N SER A 2 -3.68 -7.48 3.18
CA SER A 2 -2.23 -7.66 3.16
C SER A 2 -1.54 -6.59 2.29
N ALA A 3 -0.57 -5.85 2.85
CA ALA A 3 0.15 -4.80 2.14
C ALA A 3 0.89 -5.33 0.90
N ILE A 4 1.47 -6.54 0.98
CA ILE A 4 2.20 -7.15 -0.14
C ILE A 4 1.33 -7.33 -1.38
N ARG A 5 0.05 -7.65 -1.19
CA ARG A 5 -0.88 -7.85 -2.31
C ARG A 5 -1.09 -6.55 -3.08
N LEU A 6 -1.35 -5.48 -2.34
CA LEU A 6 -1.53 -4.14 -2.92
C LEU A 6 -0.24 -3.66 -3.59
N LEU A 7 0.91 -3.80 -2.91
CA LEU A 7 2.21 -3.41 -3.46
C LEU A 7 2.56 -4.14 -4.75
N VAL A 8 2.33 -5.45 -4.83
CA VAL A 8 2.64 -6.23 -6.03
C VAL A 8 1.69 -5.89 -7.18
N LEU A 9 0.38 -5.75 -6.93
CA LEU A 9 -0.55 -5.33 -7.98
C LEU A 9 -0.22 -3.93 -8.49
N GLY A 10 0.04 -2.97 -7.60
CA GLY A 10 0.41 -1.60 -7.96
C GLY A 10 1.71 -1.53 -8.76
N ALA A 11 2.75 -2.26 -8.35
CA ALA A 11 4.02 -2.32 -9.10
C ALA A 11 3.83 -2.87 -10.51
N VAL A 12 3.16 -4.03 -10.66
CA VAL A 12 2.90 -4.62 -11.98
C VAL A 12 2.06 -3.68 -12.85
N ARG A 13 1.08 -3.00 -12.25
CA ARG A 13 0.22 -2.05 -12.96
C ARG A 13 1.00 -0.85 -13.50
N GLN A 14 1.93 -0.29 -12.72
CA GLN A 14 2.74 0.87 -13.15
C GLN A 14 3.67 0.52 -14.31
N HIS A 15 4.16 -0.72 -14.38
CA HIS A 15 4.92 -1.22 -15.54
C HIS A 15 4.04 -1.68 -16.71
N GLY A 16 2.76 -1.97 -16.46
CA GLY A 16 1.89 -2.73 -17.37
C GLY A 16 2.22 -4.22 -17.39
N ARG A 17 3.51 -4.56 -17.60
CA ARG A 17 4.04 -5.92 -17.59
C ARG A 17 5.41 -5.94 -16.94
N ALA A 18 5.62 -6.82 -15.96
CA ALA A 18 6.84 -6.84 -15.16
C ALA A 18 7.30 -8.24 -14.78
N HIS A 19 8.61 -8.45 -14.75
CA HIS A 19 9.23 -9.60 -14.10
C HIS A 19 9.18 -9.50 -12.58
N GLY A 20 9.20 -10.64 -11.89
CA GLY A 20 9.20 -10.65 -10.41
C GLY A 20 10.39 -9.90 -9.79
N TYR A 21 11.55 -9.91 -10.45
CA TYR A 21 12.71 -9.14 -10.02
C TYR A 21 12.52 -7.62 -10.13
N GLN A 22 11.83 -7.11 -11.17
CA GLN A 22 11.51 -5.68 -11.28
C GLN A 22 10.61 -5.25 -10.14
N VAL A 23 9.54 -6.01 -9.89
CA VAL A 23 8.63 -5.77 -8.76
C VAL A 23 9.40 -5.77 -7.44
N ARG A 24 10.33 -6.72 -7.24
CA ARG A 24 11.17 -6.75 -6.04
C ARG A 24 12.01 -5.48 -5.90
N ASN A 25 12.68 -5.06 -6.97
CA ASN A 25 13.52 -3.86 -6.96
C ASN A 25 12.69 -2.59 -6.68
N ASP A 26 11.48 -2.48 -7.22
CA ASP A 26 10.59 -1.36 -6.91
C ASP A 26 10.21 -1.32 -5.43
N LEU A 27 9.85 -2.48 -4.86
CA LEU A 27 9.51 -2.57 -3.43
C LEU A 27 10.71 -2.27 -2.53
N GLU A 28 11.92 -2.68 -2.93
CA GLU A 28 13.15 -2.28 -2.25
C GLU A 28 13.40 -0.77 -2.37
N TYR A 29 13.20 -0.20 -3.56
CA TYR A 29 13.32 1.24 -3.82
C TYR A 29 12.34 2.08 -2.99
N TRP A 30 11.13 1.57 -2.77
CA TRP A 30 10.14 2.18 -1.87
C TRP A 30 10.43 1.98 -0.38
N GLY A 31 11.51 1.29 -0.04
CA GLY A 31 11.86 0.94 1.33
C GLY A 31 10.85 0.00 1.99
N ALA A 32 10.09 -0.79 1.22
CA ALA A 32 9.01 -1.62 1.75
C ALA A 32 9.48 -2.65 2.79
N HIS A 33 10.78 -2.99 2.79
CA HIS A 33 11.41 -3.85 3.80
C HIS A 33 11.49 -3.20 5.19
N GLU A 34 11.49 -1.86 5.29
CA GLU A 34 11.58 -1.12 6.55
C GLU A 34 10.22 -0.99 7.25
N TRP A 35 9.15 -0.85 6.48
CA TRP A 35 7.82 -0.51 7.01
C TRP A 35 6.75 -1.59 6.77
N SER A 36 7.08 -2.67 6.06
CA SER A 36 6.17 -3.80 5.83
C SER A 36 6.88 -5.14 6.00
N ASN A 37 6.10 -6.23 5.94
CA ASN A 37 6.65 -7.59 5.94
C ASN A 37 7.01 -8.10 4.54
N ALA A 38 7.17 -7.21 3.55
CA ALA A 38 7.51 -7.56 2.17
C ALA A 38 8.96 -8.07 2.08
N LYS A 39 9.11 -9.40 2.10
CA LYS A 39 10.38 -10.10 1.85
C LYS A 39 10.41 -10.66 0.43
N PRO A 40 11.58 -10.86 -0.19
CA PRO A 40 11.70 -11.40 -1.55
C PRO A 40 10.80 -12.62 -1.81
N GLY A 41 10.87 -13.65 -0.96
CA GLY A 41 10.03 -14.85 -1.11
C GLY A 41 8.52 -14.59 -1.07
N SER A 42 8.07 -13.59 -0.30
CA SER A 42 6.64 -13.22 -0.23
C SER A 42 6.16 -12.53 -1.50
N ILE A 43 7.03 -11.78 -2.19
CA ILE A 43 6.74 -11.09 -3.46
C ILE A 43 6.51 -12.14 -4.55
N TYR A 44 7.46 -13.06 -4.73
CA TYR A 44 7.34 -14.14 -5.71
C TYR A 44 6.14 -15.05 -5.45
N HIS A 45 5.88 -15.37 -4.17
CA HIS A 45 4.70 -16.12 -3.81
C HIS A 45 3.40 -15.36 -4.14
N ALA A 46 3.34 -14.06 -3.85
CA ALA A 46 2.19 -13.22 -4.16
C ALA A 46 1.91 -13.14 -5.67
N LEU A 47 2.95 -12.95 -6.51
CA LEU A 47 2.82 -12.96 -7.97
C LEU A 47 2.20 -14.27 -8.48
N LYS A 48 2.79 -15.42 -8.09
CA LYS A 48 2.29 -16.75 -8.46
C LYS A 48 0.86 -16.97 -7.98
N GLN A 49 0.53 -16.53 -6.77
CA GLN A 49 -0.81 -16.69 -6.21
C GLN A 49 -1.85 -15.81 -6.91
N MET A 50 -1.50 -14.57 -7.27
CA MET A 50 -2.40 -13.66 -7.98
C MET A 50 -2.60 -14.07 -9.43
N ALA A 51 -1.59 -14.69 -10.06
CA ALA A 51 -1.76 -15.34 -11.35
C ALA A 51 -2.77 -16.50 -11.28
N LYS A 52 -2.67 -17.37 -10.26
CA LYS A 52 -3.65 -18.44 -10.01
C LYS A 52 -5.08 -17.93 -9.77
N GLN A 53 -5.21 -16.72 -9.22
CA GLN A 53 -6.49 -16.06 -8.96
C GLN A 53 -7.05 -15.33 -10.19
N GLY A 54 -6.33 -15.29 -11.32
CA GLY A 54 -6.75 -14.55 -12.52
C GLY A 54 -6.59 -13.03 -12.42
N LEU A 55 -5.89 -12.54 -11.39
CA LEU A 55 -5.60 -11.11 -11.22
C LEU A 55 -4.38 -10.66 -12.01
N LEU A 56 -3.49 -11.61 -12.31
CA LEU A 56 -2.34 -11.44 -13.18
C LEU A 56 -2.38 -12.53 -14.26
N ILE A 57 -1.84 -12.21 -15.44
CA ILE A 57 -1.51 -13.20 -16.48
C ILE A 57 0.00 -13.43 -16.42
N ALA A 58 0.40 -14.68 -16.29
CA ALA A 58 1.80 -15.08 -16.36
C ALA A 58 2.16 -15.42 -17.81
N HIS A 59 3.15 -14.73 -18.35
CA HIS A 59 3.72 -14.98 -19.67
C HIS A 59 5.07 -15.65 -19.51
N GLU A 60 5.19 -16.90 -19.96
CA GLU A 60 6.49 -17.57 -20.04
C GLU A 60 7.27 -17.01 -21.24
N ILE A 61 8.43 -16.42 -20.97
CA ILE A 61 9.29 -15.87 -22.01
C ILE A 61 10.43 -16.83 -22.26
N ALA A 62 10.67 -17.10 -23.54
CA ALA A 62 11.78 -17.91 -23.97
C ALA A 62 13.11 -17.36 -23.38
N PRO A 63 14.08 -18.24 -23.09
CA PRO A 63 15.45 -17.85 -22.77
C PRO A 63 15.93 -16.69 -23.65
N SER A 64 16.53 -15.66 -23.05
CA SER A 64 17.10 -14.58 -23.86
C SER A 64 18.15 -15.17 -24.83
N THR A 65 18.34 -14.53 -25.98
CA THR A 65 19.37 -14.93 -26.96
C THR A 65 20.80 -14.87 -26.38
N ALA A 66 20.99 -14.22 -25.23
CA ALA A 66 22.25 -14.16 -24.49
C ALA A 66 22.49 -15.35 -23.55
N GLY A 67 21.56 -16.31 -23.46
CA GLY A 67 21.68 -17.46 -22.58
C GLY A 67 21.32 -17.11 -21.14
N GLY A 68 20.06 -17.29 -20.78
CA GLY A 68 19.55 -17.18 -19.42
C GLY A 68 18.32 -18.07 -19.24
N PRO A 69 17.94 -18.44 -18.01
CA PRO A 69 16.71 -19.18 -17.77
C PRO A 69 15.48 -18.43 -18.35
N PRO A 70 14.44 -19.16 -18.78
CA PRO A 70 13.14 -18.55 -19.11
C PRO A 70 12.70 -17.69 -17.93
N ARG A 71 12.21 -16.48 -18.21
CA ARG A 71 11.68 -15.59 -17.18
C ARG A 71 10.17 -15.50 -17.31
N THR A 72 9.49 -15.47 -16.17
CA THR A 72 8.06 -15.19 -16.13
C THR A 72 7.83 -13.68 -16.05
N GLU A 73 7.04 -13.13 -16.97
CA GLU A 73 6.46 -11.78 -16.83
C GLU A 73 5.03 -11.89 -16.34
N TYR A 74 4.62 -10.94 -15.52
CA TYR A 74 3.27 -10.80 -15.04
C TYR A 74 2.68 -9.52 -15.62
N GLU A 75 1.48 -9.65 -16.19
CA GLU A 75 0.68 -8.55 -16.70
C GLU A 75 -0.60 -8.46 -15.86
N ILE A 76 -1.01 -7.25 -15.48
CA ILE A 76 -2.22 -7.09 -14.67
C ILE A 76 -3.49 -7.28 -15.53
N THR A 77 -4.49 -7.98 -15.01
CA THR A 77 -5.78 -8.11 -15.68
C THR A 77 -6.71 -6.94 -15.32
N GLU A 78 -7.86 -6.84 -16.00
CA GLU A 78 -8.94 -5.94 -15.59
C GLU A 78 -9.39 -6.26 -14.15
N ALA A 79 -9.62 -7.54 -13.82
CA ALA A 79 -9.96 -7.97 -12.46
C ALA A 79 -8.85 -7.65 -11.45
N GLY A 80 -7.57 -7.76 -11.85
CA GLY A 80 -6.43 -7.33 -11.03
C GLY A 80 -6.41 -5.84 -10.75
N THR A 81 -6.76 -5.02 -11.74
CA THR A 81 -6.87 -3.56 -11.61
C THR A 81 -8.02 -3.20 -10.67
N GLU A 82 -9.20 -3.82 -10.84
CA GLU A 82 -10.34 -3.64 -9.96
C GLU A 82 -10.01 -4.02 -8.51
N GLU A 83 -9.33 -5.16 -8.31
CA GLU A 83 -8.88 -5.59 -6.99
C GLU A 83 -7.87 -4.60 -6.39
N CYS A 84 -6.92 -4.09 -7.17
CA CYS A 84 -5.97 -3.07 -6.71
C CYS A 84 -6.72 -1.84 -6.18
N PHE A 85 -7.64 -1.28 -6.96
CA PHE A 85 -8.42 -0.12 -6.55
C PHE A 85 -9.36 -0.41 -5.37
N ARG A 86 -9.96 -1.60 -5.31
CA ARG A 86 -10.76 -2.03 -4.15
C ARG A 86 -9.91 -2.03 -2.87
N LEU A 87 -8.68 -2.56 -2.94
CA LEU A 87 -7.75 -2.58 -1.81
C LEU A 87 -7.32 -1.16 -1.40
N VAL A 88 -7.02 -0.27 -2.36
CA VAL A 88 -6.72 1.15 -2.05
C VAL A 88 -7.89 1.80 -1.34
N ARG A 89 -9.12 1.67 -1.88
CA ARG A 89 -10.33 2.27 -1.29
C ARG A 89 -10.58 1.78 0.14
N GLU A 90 -10.59 0.47 0.33
CA GLU A 90 -10.81 -0.14 1.65
C GLU A 90 -9.72 0.30 2.65
N ALA A 91 -8.47 0.41 2.20
CA ALA A 91 -7.37 0.84 3.04
C ALA A 91 -7.40 2.34 3.40
N LEU A 92 -7.81 3.21 2.47
CA LEU A 92 -7.95 4.64 2.72
C LEU A 92 -9.12 4.93 3.67
N THR A 93 -10.22 4.16 3.59
CA THR A 93 -11.43 4.40 4.39
C THR A 93 -11.37 3.81 5.81
N SER A 94 -10.85 2.59 6.00
CA SER A 94 -10.93 1.89 7.30
C SER A 94 -9.96 2.48 8.34
N TYR A 95 -10.49 2.94 9.47
CA TYR A 95 -9.70 3.60 10.52
C TYR A 95 -8.64 2.69 11.16
N ASP A 96 -8.94 1.40 11.30
CA ASP A 96 -8.16 0.41 12.04
C ASP A 96 -7.18 -0.40 11.18
N GLN A 97 -6.92 0.01 9.93
CA GLN A 97 -5.93 -0.66 9.10
C GLN A 97 -4.53 -0.61 9.72
N LYS A 98 -3.79 -1.71 9.53
CA LYS A 98 -2.38 -1.81 9.89
C LYS A 98 -1.56 -0.76 9.15
N MET A 99 -0.51 -0.27 9.79
CA MET A 99 0.35 0.79 9.25
C MET A 99 0.92 0.43 7.87
N ASP A 100 1.33 -0.82 7.65
CA ASP A 100 1.85 -1.28 6.35
C ASP A 100 0.81 -1.17 5.22
N VAL A 101 -0.43 -1.57 5.48
CA VAL A 101 -1.53 -1.47 4.52
C VAL A 101 -1.87 0.00 4.22
N LYS A 102 -1.88 0.86 5.25
CA LYS A 102 -2.11 2.31 5.10
C LYS A 102 -1.01 2.95 4.25
N SER A 103 0.25 2.67 4.55
CA SER A 103 1.40 3.17 3.79
C SER A 103 1.34 2.76 2.32
N ALA A 104 1.01 1.50 2.04
CA ALA A 104 0.83 1.02 0.67
C ALA A 104 -0.29 1.79 -0.05
N ALA A 105 -1.46 1.98 0.60
CA ALA A 105 -2.57 2.70 0.00
C ALA A 105 -2.29 4.17 -0.27
N ILE A 106 -1.52 4.85 0.59
CA ILE A 106 -1.05 6.22 0.34
C ILE A 106 -0.18 6.27 -0.91
N GLY A 107 0.70 5.29 -1.12
CA GLY A 107 1.54 5.20 -2.31
C GLY A 107 0.77 5.10 -3.63
N PHE A 108 -0.45 4.53 -3.60
CA PHE A 108 -1.29 4.35 -4.79
C PHE A 108 -2.55 5.24 -4.80
N MET A 109 -2.72 6.15 -3.85
CA MET A 109 -3.94 6.99 -3.75
C MET A 109 -4.17 7.86 -4.99
N VAL A 110 -3.09 8.24 -5.68
CA VAL A 110 -3.12 9.07 -6.89
C VAL A 110 -3.66 8.33 -8.12
N GLU A 111 -3.78 7.00 -8.04
CA GLU A 111 -4.43 6.21 -9.09
C GLU A 111 -5.96 6.33 -9.07
N LEU A 112 -6.54 6.89 -8.00
CA LEU A 112 -7.94 7.26 -7.94
C LEU A 112 -8.16 8.69 -8.46
N PRO A 113 -9.36 9.06 -8.90
CA PRO A 113 -9.75 10.46 -9.05
C PRO A 113 -9.55 11.25 -7.75
N ARG A 114 -9.04 12.48 -7.83
CA ARG A 114 -8.79 13.34 -6.66
C ARG A 114 -9.99 13.46 -5.73
N ALA A 115 -11.16 13.74 -6.29
CA ALA A 115 -12.40 13.91 -5.53
C ALA A 115 -12.79 12.62 -4.77
N GLU A 116 -12.51 11.45 -5.36
CA GLU A 116 -12.76 10.16 -4.74
C GLU A 116 -11.80 9.92 -3.56
N ALA A 117 -10.49 10.14 -3.76
CA ALA A 117 -9.50 10.00 -2.68
C ALA A 117 -9.83 10.92 -1.49
N VAL A 118 -10.20 12.18 -1.75
CA VAL A 118 -10.64 13.12 -0.71
C VAL A 118 -11.88 12.63 0.01
N ALA A 119 -12.87 12.09 -0.70
CA ALA A 119 -14.09 11.57 -0.09
C ALA A 119 -13.82 10.37 0.84
N LEU A 120 -12.95 9.44 0.42
CA LEU A 120 -12.55 8.28 1.23
C LEU A 120 -11.79 8.69 2.49
N LEU A 121 -10.88 9.67 2.39
CA LEU A 121 -10.16 10.21 3.55
C LEU A 121 -11.10 10.96 4.51
N LYS A 122 -12.11 11.68 4.00
CA LYS A 122 -13.16 12.28 4.85
C LYS A 122 -14.01 11.21 5.54
N GLU A 123 -14.28 10.09 4.88
CA GLU A 123 -14.94 8.94 5.50
C GLU A 123 -14.09 8.31 6.60
N ARG A 124 -12.79 8.18 6.38
CA ARG A 124 -11.83 7.75 7.42
C ARG A 124 -11.90 8.62 8.66
N ILE A 125 -11.89 9.94 8.50
CA ILE A 125 -12.01 10.89 9.63
C ILE A 125 -13.29 10.60 10.43
N ARG A 126 -14.43 10.45 9.76
CA ARG A 126 -15.70 10.10 10.44
C ARG A 126 -15.60 8.78 11.20
N GLY A 127 -14.92 7.78 10.65
CA GLY A 127 -14.66 6.51 11.32
C GLY A 127 -13.78 6.66 12.56
N ILE A 128 -12.71 7.45 12.48
CA ILE A 128 -11.82 7.77 13.61
C ILE A 128 -12.58 8.51 14.71
N GLU A 129 -13.36 9.53 14.36
CA GLU A 129 -14.16 10.32 15.30
C GLU A 129 -15.22 9.47 16.00
N ALA A 130 -15.91 8.60 15.26
CA ALA A 130 -16.89 7.68 15.82
C ALA A 130 -16.24 6.67 16.78
N TRP A 131 -15.11 6.09 16.39
CA TRP A 131 -14.37 5.18 17.27
C TRP A 131 -13.88 5.89 18.53
N ARG A 132 -13.28 7.08 18.39
CA ARG A 132 -12.83 7.90 19.53
C ARG A 132 -13.97 8.22 20.48
N ALA A 133 -15.13 8.62 19.97
CA ALA A 133 -16.32 8.88 20.79
C ALA A 133 -16.74 7.62 21.56
N SER A 134 -16.74 6.45 20.90
CA SER A 134 -17.05 5.18 21.55
C SER A 134 -16.07 4.83 22.68
N VAL A 135 -14.76 5.14 22.52
CA VAL A 135 -13.75 4.98 23.58
C VAL A 135 -14.08 5.84 24.79
N THR A 136 -14.38 7.12 24.56
CA THR A 136 -14.71 8.05 25.66
C THR A 136 -16.02 7.72 26.35
N GLU A 137 -17.00 7.13 25.66
CA GLU A 137 -18.30 6.78 26.24
C GLU A 137 -18.29 5.45 27.00
N HIS A 138 -17.61 4.43 26.46
CA HIS A 138 -17.72 3.05 26.97
C HIS A 138 -16.53 2.59 27.80
N TYR A 139 -15.35 3.17 27.58
CA TYR A 139 -14.11 2.66 28.15
C TYR A 139 -13.49 3.61 29.16
N VAL A 140 -13.69 4.92 29.02
CA VAL A 140 -13.18 5.91 29.98
C VAL A 140 -14.13 6.05 31.17
N PRO A 141 -13.69 5.80 32.42
CA PRO A 141 -14.51 6.04 33.61
C PRO A 141 -14.93 7.51 33.74
N GLU A 142 -16.05 7.78 34.40
CA GLU A 142 -16.60 9.14 34.56
C GLU A 142 -15.62 10.13 35.22
N GLY A 143 -14.75 9.65 36.11
CA GLY A 143 -13.68 10.48 36.69
C GLY A 143 -12.31 10.31 36.06
N GLY A 144 -12.24 9.83 34.82
CA GLY A 144 -11.05 9.76 33.99
C GLY A 144 -10.32 8.41 33.99
N PRO A 145 -9.40 8.19 33.02
CA PRO A 145 -8.60 6.97 32.92
C PRO A 145 -7.77 6.66 34.17
N GLU A 146 -7.39 7.68 34.95
CA GLU A 146 -6.53 7.56 36.14
C GLU A 146 -7.16 6.69 37.24
N GLN A 147 -8.50 6.52 37.23
CA GLN A 147 -9.20 5.69 38.21
C GLN A 147 -8.83 4.21 38.15
N VAL A 148 -8.39 3.73 36.98
CA VAL A 148 -7.93 2.34 36.80
C VAL A 148 -6.41 2.22 36.83
N GLY A 149 -5.72 3.24 37.35
CA GLY A 149 -4.27 3.28 37.47
C GLY A 149 -3.57 3.14 36.11
N HIS A 150 -2.48 2.37 36.05
CA HIS A 150 -1.68 2.19 34.84
C HIS A 150 -2.45 1.59 33.64
N ILE A 151 -3.61 0.95 33.87
CA ILE A 151 -4.47 0.45 32.79
C ILE A 151 -5.12 1.60 32.02
N GLY A 152 -5.34 2.76 32.65
CA GLY A 152 -5.86 3.96 32.02
C GLY A 152 -4.97 4.49 30.90
N GLU A 153 -3.66 4.19 30.95
CA GLU A 153 -2.72 4.57 29.89
C GLU A 153 -3.07 3.95 28.54
N ILE A 154 -3.76 2.80 28.52
CA ILE A 154 -4.25 2.20 27.27
C ILE A 154 -5.30 3.11 26.62
N MET A 155 -6.19 3.71 27.42
CA MET A 155 -7.22 4.64 26.93
C MET A 155 -6.58 5.94 26.45
N ASN A 156 -5.60 6.46 27.21
CA ASN A 156 -4.81 7.63 26.80
C ASN A 156 -4.13 7.41 25.45
N LEU A 157 -3.47 6.25 25.28
CA LEU A 157 -2.83 5.86 24.03
C LEU A 157 -3.84 5.81 22.87
N TRP A 158 -5.01 5.22 23.08
CA TRP A 158 -6.06 5.13 22.07
C TRP A 158 -6.58 6.49 21.62
N ILE A 159 -6.93 7.36 22.58
CA ILE A 159 -7.42 8.71 22.30
C ILE A 159 -6.32 9.52 21.57
N HIS A 160 -5.09 9.47 22.08
CA HIS A 160 -3.96 10.18 21.47
C HIS A 160 -3.69 9.71 20.04
N THR A 161 -3.73 8.40 19.79
CA THR A 161 -3.53 7.85 18.44
C THR A 161 -4.66 8.27 17.50
N ALA A 162 -5.92 8.25 17.95
CA ALA A 162 -7.04 8.74 17.12
C ALA A 162 -6.90 10.23 16.79
N ASP A 163 -6.56 11.07 17.76
CA ASP A 163 -6.42 12.51 17.55
C ASP A 163 -5.30 12.81 16.56
N ALA A 164 -4.14 12.16 16.71
CA ALA A 164 -3.02 12.30 15.79
C ALA A 164 -3.35 11.78 14.37
N GLU A 165 -4.06 10.65 14.24
CA GLU A 165 -4.47 10.12 12.94
C GLU A 165 -5.50 11.03 12.24
N ALA A 166 -6.45 11.60 12.99
CA ALA A 166 -7.42 12.55 12.44
C ALA A 166 -6.73 13.83 11.95
N GLU A 167 -5.84 14.41 12.77
CA GLU A 167 -5.08 15.61 12.42
C GLU A 167 -4.23 15.38 11.16
N TRP A 168 -3.48 14.27 11.10
CA TRP A 168 -2.68 13.94 9.93
C TRP A 168 -3.54 13.76 8.67
N THR A 169 -4.69 13.08 8.79
CA THR A 169 -5.61 12.84 7.67
C THR A 169 -6.21 14.15 7.15
N GLN A 170 -6.60 15.05 8.05
CA GLN A 170 -7.06 16.40 7.69
C GLN A 170 -5.97 17.19 6.97
N GLY A 171 -4.73 17.14 7.48
CA GLY A 171 -3.58 17.79 6.84
C GLY A 171 -3.29 17.22 5.45
N LEU A 172 -3.45 15.91 5.23
CA LEU A 172 -3.32 15.29 3.92
C LEU A 172 -4.41 15.78 2.95
N ILE A 173 -5.68 15.80 3.40
CA ILE A 173 -6.79 16.33 2.59
C ILE A 173 -6.51 17.78 2.19
N ALA A 174 -6.09 18.64 3.13
CA ALA A 174 -5.79 20.03 2.84
C ALA A 174 -4.68 20.19 1.78
N ARG A 175 -3.64 19.35 1.81
CA ARG A 175 -2.61 19.35 0.75
C ARG A 175 -3.17 18.92 -0.59
N ILE A 176 -3.99 17.87 -0.62
CA ILE A 176 -4.62 17.36 -1.85
C ILE A 176 -5.57 18.40 -2.44
N GLU A 177 -6.45 19.00 -1.64
CA GLU A 177 -7.36 20.07 -2.08
C GLU A 177 -6.60 21.34 -2.48
N GLY A 178 -5.43 21.59 -1.87
CA GLY A 178 -4.50 22.66 -2.23
C GLY A 178 -3.67 22.42 -3.50
N GLY A 179 -3.91 21.32 -4.22
CA GLY A 179 -3.27 21.03 -5.51
C GLY A 179 -2.01 20.16 -5.43
N ALA A 180 -1.70 19.54 -4.29
CA ALA A 180 -0.62 18.57 -4.22
C ALA A 180 -0.94 17.33 -5.06
N TYR A 181 0.09 16.79 -5.72
CA TYR A 181 0.09 15.58 -6.54
C TYR A 181 -0.78 15.68 -7.82
N THR A 182 -0.49 14.82 -8.79
CA THR A 182 -1.32 14.65 -10.00
C THR A 182 -2.12 13.37 -9.85
N PHE A 183 -3.45 13.47 -9.81
CA PHE A 183 -4.33 12.30 -9.68
C PHE A 183 -4.75 11.78 -11.06
N ALA A 184 -5.40 10.62 -11.08
CA ALA A 184 -5.91 10.02 -12.30
C ALA A 184 -6.80 10.99 -13.09
N GLY A 185 -6.47 11.18 -14.37
CA GLY A 185 -7.19 12.08 -15.28
C GLY A 185 -6.74 13.54 -15.25
N GLU A 186 -5.73 13.91 -14.45
CA GLU A 186 -5.28 15.30 -14.30
C GLU A 186 -3.95 15.62 -15.02
N GLY A 187 -3.32 14.63 -15.65
CA GLY A 187 -2.06 14.79 -16.39
C GLY A 187 -1.12 13.62 -16.17
N GLU A 188 0.18 13.87 -16.34
CA GLU A 188 1.23 12.87 -16.13
C GLU A 188 1.43 12.61 -14.63
N PRO A 189 1.16 11.38 -14.14
CA PRO A 189 1.35 11.04 -12.74
C PRO A 189 2.85 10.89 -12.43
N PHE A 190 3.19 10.99 -11.14
CA PHE A 190 4.49 10.55 -10.67
C PHE A 190 4.62 9.03 -10.86
N VAL A 191 5.64 8.59 -11.59
CA VAL A 191 5.95 7.17 -11.76
C VAL A 191 7.01 6.79 -10.71
N GLY A 192 6.60 5.98 -9.73
CA GLY A 192 7.44 5.60 -8.59
C GLY A 192 8.32 4.37 -8.82
N VAL A 193 8.25 3.73 -9.99
CA VAL A 193 9.02 2.52 -10.31
C VAL A 193 10.35 2.83 -10.98
N LEU A 194 11.29 1.90 -10.89
CA LEU A 194 12.58 1.99 -11.56
C LEU A 194 12.42 1.71 -13.06
N ALA A 195 13.07 2.51 -13.91
CA ALA A 195 13.10 2.25 -15.33
C ALA A 195 13.92 0.97 -15.66
N GLU A 196 13.69 0.38 -16.83
CA GLU A 196 14.46 -0.78 -17.27
C GLU A 196 15.96 -0.46 -17.32
N GLY A 197 16.77 -1.26 -16.62
CA GLY A 197 18.21 -1.06 -16.51
C GLY A 197 18.67 -0.01 -15.49
N GLN A 198 17.76 0.66 -14.78
CA GLN A 198 18.12 1.56 -13.69
C GLN A 198 18.56 0.76 -12.45
N GLU A 199 19.75 1.09 -11.92
CA GLU A 199 20.21 0.50 -10.66
C GLU A 199 19.39 1.04 -9.48
N ASN A 200 18.95 0.13 -8.60
CA ASN A 200 18.29 0.50 -7.36
C ASN A 200 19.35 0.97 -6.34
N PRO A 201 19.34 2.26 -5.91
CA PRO A 201 20.31 2.78 -4.95
C PRO A 201 20.16 2.17 -3.54
N TYR A 202 19.04 1.49 -3.27
CA TYR A 202 18.72 0.85 -2.00
C TYR A 202 18.70 -0.68 -2.11
N ALA A 203 19.26 -1.25 -3.17
CA ALA A 203 19.33 -2.69 -3.32
C ALA A 203 20.11 -3.31 -2.15
N SER A 204 19.54 -4.36 -1.56
CA SER A 204 20.19 -5.12 -0.47
C SER A 204 21.44 -5.89 -0.94
N GLY A 205 21.60 -6.09 -2.25
CA GLY A 205 22.65 -6.93 -2.84
C GLY A 205 22.41 -8.43 -2.67
N GLU A 206 21.38 -8.84 -1.92
CA GLU A 206 21.02 -10.25 -1.73
C GLU A 206 20.28 -10.79 -2.96
N GLN A 207 20.82 -11.86 -3.55
CA GLN A 207 20.17 -12.59 -4.64
C GLN A 207 19.17 -13.61 -4.08
N HIS A 208 17.93 -13.59 -4.56
CA HIS A 208 16.90 -14.55 -4.17
C HIS A 208 16.75 -15.66 -5.22
N PRO A 209 16.41 -16.91 -4.82
CA PRO A 209 16.27 -18.00 -5.76
C PRO A 209 15.17 -17.98 -6.83
N ASP A 210 14.39 -16.92 -6.85
CA ASP A 210 13.39 -16.70 -7.88
C ASP A 210 13.72 -15.45 -8.72
N ASP A 211 14.85 -14.78 -8.49
CA ASP A 211 15.32 -13.66 -9.33
C ASP A 211 15.63 -14.10 -10.77
N TRP A 212 15.92 -15.39 -10.95
CA TRP A 212 16.31 -16.02 -12.20
C TRP A 212 15.24 -16.99 -12.74
N ARG A 213 13.99 -16.91 -12.26
CA ARG A 213 12.84 -17.70 -12.72
C ARG A 213 11.73 -16.79 -13.24
#